data_AF-A0A3M1F4Y1-F1
#
_entry.id   AF-A0A3M1F4Y1-F1
#
_cell.length_a   1.000
_cell.length_b   1.000
_cell.length_c   1.000
_cell.angle_alpha   90.00
_cell.angle_beta   90.00
_cell.angle_gamma   90.00
#
_symmetry.space_group_name_H-M   'P 1'
#
loop_
_entity.id
_entity.type
_entity.pdbx_description
1 polymer ?
#
loop_
_entity_poly.entity_id
_entity_poly.type
_entity_poly.pdbx_seq_one_letter_code
_entity_poly.pdbx_strand_id
1 'polypeptide(L)'
;YGTGIPACIIVLDKENARVRRGILMIDASKGFRKDGNKNRLRERDIHKIVDTFNEAREIPGYSRMVPLSEIEANDYNLNIPRYIDSGEAEDRQDLGGHLYGGIPARDVDALAAYWQVLPNLRQALFTPLRPGYLAVQVAPRQVRPTILAHPDFAAFRAQARAPFDAWRQTHRPRLLALSGNDHPKLLIRELADDLLARYAGIPLLDPYDLYQRLMDYWNETMQDDVYLILAEGWQEAARPRPLTAGGQNGKESPDLTVGKKKYKMDLLPPDLLARRFFPDRLARLADLQAAAETAASELDAFVEEHSGDEGLLADALTGAGKLTKKSLNARLKEIWGRPDFAEEEAALRRALVLMEAKSQADKALKTAQKALDEAIFWKYDALSEADIQTLTVDDKWLAALEAAVTEEVERIAQRLAARVTELAERYADPLPQIEQEVADLRASVEEHLQKIMDRAIVDRAIVDRAIVDRAIVDSEAEEGAK
;
A
#
# COMPACT_ATOMS: atom_id res chain seq x y z
N TYR A 1 23.56 -20.19 11.56
CA TYR A 1 23.12 -19.12 10.64
C TYR A 1 24.37 -18.46 10.08
N GLY A 2 24.60 -18.44 8.76
CA GLY A 2 25.87 -17.88 8.26
C GLY A 2 26.28 -18.05 6.80
N THR A 3 25.43 -18.54 5.88
CA THR A 3 25.79 -18.61 4.45
C THR A 3 24.59 -18.24 3.57
N GLY A 4 24.79 -17.39 2.57
CA GLY A 4 23.79 -17.05 1.54
C GLY A 4 23.68 -18.10 0.42
N ILE A 5 24.35 -19.25 0.60
CA ILE A 5 24.38 -20.34 -0.37
C ILE A 5 23.03 -21.09 -0.30
N PRO A 6 22.38 -21.36 -1.44
CA PRO A 6 21.17 -22.17 -1.48
C PRO A 6 21.44 -23.59 -1.00
N ALA A 7 20.47 -24.19 -0.29
CA ALA A 7 20.53 -25.56 0.16
C ALA A 7 19.56 -26.44 -0.65
N CYS A 8 19.84 -27.74 -0.72
CA CYS A 8 18.93 -28.74 -1.26
C CYS A 8 18.48 -29.71 -0.17
N ILE A 9 17.25 -30.23 -0.28
CA ILE A 9 16.73 -31.30 0.56
C ILE A 9 16.65 -32.55 -0.31
N ILE A 10 17.32 -33.62 0.11
CA ILE A 10 17.29 -34.90 -0.59
C ILE A 10 16.42 -35.86 0.21
N VAL A 11 15.32 -36.30 -0.39
CA VAL A 11 14.45 -37.32 0.18
C VAL A 11 14.85 -38.67 -0.40
N LEU A 12 15.34 -39.57 0.45
CA LEU A 12 15.75 -40.91 0.07
C LEU A 12 14.74 -41.92 0.59
N ASP A 13 14.04 -42.56 -0.34
CA ASP A 13 13.13 -43.66 -0.04
C ASP A 13 13.62 -44.95 -0.70
N LYS A 14 13.80 -46.00 0.12
CA LYS A 14 14.26 -47.33 -0.31
C LYS A 14 13.13 -48.15 -0.92
N GLU A 15 11.88 -47.81 -0.63
CA GLU A 15 10.73 -48.49 -1.20
C GLU A 15 10.75 -48.39 -2.73
N ASN A 16 10.54 -49.51 -3.41
CA ASN A 16 10.52 -49.60 -4.88
C ASN A 16 11.76 -49.03 -5.60
N ALA A 17 12.90 -48.86 -4.91
CA ALA A 17 14.09 -48.24 -5.48
C ALA A 17 14.61 -48.96 -6.75
N ARG A 18 14.40 -50.27 -6.85
CA ARG A 18 14.82 -51.09 -8.00
C ARG A 18 14.04 -50.81 -9.29
N VAL A 19 12.81 -50.28 -9.18
CA VAL A 19 11.95 -49.99 -10.33
C VAL A 19 11.82 -48.50 -10.62
N ARG A 20 12.42 -47.64 -9.77
CA ARG A 20 12.40 -46.19 -9.93
C ARG A 20 13.26 -45.78 -11.13
N ARG A 21 12.65 -45.07 -12.08
CA ARG A 21 13.28 -44.73 -13.37
C ARG A 21 13.82 -43.30 -13.45
N GLY A 22 13.71 -42.52 -12.38
CA GLY A 22 14.08 -41.12 -12.36
C GLY A 22 14.02 -40.50 -10.97
N ILE A 23 14.36 -39.22 -10.91
CA ILE A 23 14.32 -38.37 -9.72
C ILE A 23 13.36 -37.22 -9.99
N LEU A 24 12.36 -37.04 -9.13
CA LEU A 24 11.56 -35.82 -9.13
C LEU A 24 12.43 -34.67 -8.59
N MET A 25 12.72 -33.70 -9.44
CA MET A 25 13.42 -32.49 -9.06
C MET A 25 12.42 -31.35 -8.91
N ILE A 26 12.57 -30.55 -7.86
CA ILE A 26 11.73 -29.38 -7.57
C ILE A 26 12.66 -28.19 -7.31
N ASP A 27 12.54 -27.15 -8.12
CA ASP A 27 13.17 -25.86 -7.93
C ASP A 27 12.27 -24.91 -7.13
N ALA A 28 12.40 -24.95 -5.81
CA ALA A 28 11.72 -24.02 -4.92
C ALA A 28 12.53 -22.74 -4.63
N SER A 29 13.60 -22.46 -5.37
CA SER A 29 14.55 -21.38 -5.07
C SER A 29 13.92 -19.99 -5.03
N LYS A 30 12.83 -19.76 -5.78
CA LYS A 30 12.07 -18.49 -5.80
C LYS A 30 10.92 -18.43 -4.79
N GLY A 31 10.60 -19.54 -4.13
CA GLY A 31 9.45 -19.67 -3.22
C GLY A 31 9.74 -19.20 -1.81
N PHE A 32 9.93 -17.90 -1.59
CA PHE A 32 10.12 -17.33 -0.25
C PHE A 32 9.74 -15.85 -0.17
N ARG A 33 9.61 -15.34 1.06
CA ARG A 33 9.53 -13.92 1.39
C ARG A 33 10.87 -13.46 1.98
N LYS A 34 11.40 -12.31 1.56
CA LYS A 34 12.54 -11.68 2.25
C LYS A 34 12.09 -11.22 3.63
N ASP A 35 12.88 -11.54 4.65
CA ASP A 35 12.64 -11.23 6.05
C ASP A 35 13.95 -10.71 6.68
N GLY A 36 14.20 -9.41 6.49
CA GLY A 36 15.45 -8.76 6.85
C GLY A 36 16.66 -9.39 6.13
N ASN A 37 17.58 -9.95 6.91
CA ASN A 37 18.77 -10.64 6.40
C ASN A 37 18.54 -12.14 6.13
N LYS A 38 17.29 -12.61 6.20
CA LYS A 38 16.91 -14.02 6.00
C LYS A 38 15.81 -14.13 4.94
N ASN A 39 15.64 -15.34 4.45
CA ASN A 39 14.49 -15.73 3.64
C ASN A 39 13.58 -16.60 4.48
N ARG A 40 12.27 -16.34 4.43
CA ARG A 40 11.25 -17.10 5.13
C ARG A 40 10.36 -17.81 4.11
N LEU A 41 10.28 -19.13 4.19
CA LEU A 41 9.27 -19.89 3.46
C LEU A 41 7.89 -19.46 3.97
N ARG A 42 6.99 -19.10 3.04
CA ARG A 42 5.59 -18.83 3.37
C ARG A 42 4.83 -20.14 3.40
N GLU A 43 3.65 -20.14 4.03
CA GLU A 43 2.80 -21.31 4.13
C GLU A 43 2.45 -21.88 2.74
N ARG A 44 2.18 -21.00 1.77
CA ARG A 44 1.94 -21.42 0.38
C ARG A 44 3.15 -22.07 -0.29
N ASP A 45 4.36 -21.63 0.04
CA ASP A 45 5.57 -22.15 -0.59
C ASP A 45 5.80 -23.58 -0.09
N ILE A 46 5.61 -23.80 1.22
CA ILE A 46 5.68 -25.12 1.85
C ILE A 46 4.61 -26.04 1.26
N HIS A 47 3.35 -25.58 1.24
CA HIS A 47 2.23 -26.37 0.75
C HIS A 47 2.42 -26.76 -0.73
N LYS A 48 2.82 -25.81 -1.59
CA LYS A 48 3.15 -26.09 -3.01
C LYS A 48 4.26 -27.12 -3.19
N ILE A 49 5.32 -27.07 -2.38
CA ILE A 49 6.41 -28.07 -2.42
C ILE A 49 5.85 -29.45 -2.06
N VAL A 50 5.06 -29.54 -0.99
CA VAL A 50 4.48 -30.79 -0.50
C VAL A 50 3.49 -31.38 -1.49
N ASP A 51 2.59 -30.59 -2.06
CA ASP A 51 1.64 -31.02 -3.10
C ASP A 51 2.36 -31.53 -4.34
N THR A 52 3.35 -30.76 -4.82
CA THR A 52 4.16 -31.15 -5.99
C THR A 52 4.90 -32.45 -5.75
N PHE A 53 5.45 -32.63 -4.54
CA PHE A 53 6.15 -33.86 -4.16
C PHE A 53 5.21 -35.07 -4.05
N ASN A 54 4.09 -34.93 -3.32
CA ASN A 54 3.16 -36.02 -3.06
C ASN A 54 2.47 -36.52 -4.33
N GLU A 55 2.15 -35.61 -5.25
CA GLU A 55 1.47 -35.95 -6.50
C GLU A 55 2.43 -36.17 -7.67
N ALA A 56 3.73 -35.96 -7.46
CA ALA A 56 4.74 -35.99 -8.50
C ALA A 56 4.38 -35.14 -9.73
N ARG A 57 3.76 -33.97 -9.51
CA ARG A 57 3.36 -33.07 -10.60
C ARG A 57 4.60 -32.53 -11.32
N GLU A 58 4.52 -32.42 -12.64
CA GLU A 58 5.48 -31.67 -13.44
C GLU A 58 4.94 -30.28 -13.75
N ILE A 59 5.69 -29.25 -13.38
CA ILE A 59 5.31 -27.85 -13.50
C ILE A 59 6.45 -27.13 -14.24
N PRO A 60 6.21 -26.57 -15.44
CA PRO A 60 7.24 -25.87 -16.21
C PRO A 60 7.98 -24.83 -15.36
N GLY A 61 9.32 -24.91 -15.38
CA GLY A 61 10.21 -24.01 -14.63
C GLY A 61 10.20 -24.19 -13.10
N TYR A 62 9.51 -25.21 -12.57
CA TYR A 62 9.42 -25.48 -11.13
C TYR A 62 9.66 -26.93 -10.75
N SER A 63 9.15 -27.91 -11.50
CA SER A 63 9.36 -29.33 -11.18
C SER A 63 9.33 -30.22 -12.42
N ARG A 64 10.13 -31.28 -12.40
CA ARG A 64 10.24 -32.24 -13.50
C ARG A 64 10.68 -33.61 -12.99
N MET A 65 10.10 -34.67 -13.56
CA MET A 65 10.63 -36.03 -13.39
C MET A 65 11.81 -36.22 -14.34
N VAL A 66 13.02 -36.29 -13.79
CA VAL A 66 14.25 -36.44 -14.57
C VAL A 66 14.60 -37.93 -14.66
N PRO A 67 14.63 -38.54 -15.86
CA PRO A 67 14.98 -39.94 -16.01
C PRO A 67 16.45 -40.20 -15.69
N LEU A 68 16.75 -41.40 -15.16
CA LEU A 68 18.12 -41.80 -14.81
C LEU A 68 19.07 -41.72 -16.00
N SER A 69 18.61 -42.03 -17.23
CA SER A 69 19.42 -41.91 -18.44
C SER A 69 19.88 -40.48 -18.74
N GLU A 70 19.06 -39.47 -18.41
CA GLU A 70 19.43 -38.06 -18.57
C GLU A 70 20.41 -37.63 -17.48
N ILE A 71 20.26 -38.16 -16.27
CA ILE A 71 21.20 -37.94 -15.16
C ILE A 71 22.57 -38.57 -15.49
N GLU A 72 22.59 -39.79 -16.03
CA GLU A 72 23.80 -40.47 -16.51
C GLU A 72 24.50 -39.67 -17.62
N ALA A 73 23.74 -39.16 -18.59
CA ALA A 73 24.26 -38.31 -19.66
C ALA A 73 24.83 -36.96 -19.15
N ASN A 74 24.42 -36.52 -17.96
CA ASN A 74 24.95 -35.34 -17.27
C ASN A 74 26.03 -35.71 -16.23
N ASP A 75 26.71 -36.86 -16.37
CA ASP A 75 27.77 -37.33 -15.45
C ASP A 75 27.31 -37.41 -13.98
N TYR A 76 26.04 -37.76 -13.76
CA TYR A 76 25.39 -37.78 -12.44
C TYR A 76 25.39 -36.43 -11.70
N ASN A 77 25.54 -35.32 -12.44
CA ASN A 77 25.48 -33.98 -11.89
C ASN A 77 24.03 -33.58 -11.59
N LEU A 78 23.67 -33.47 -10.31
CA LEU A 78 22.30 -33.16 -9.89
C LEU A 78 22.01 -31.65 -9.75
N ASN A 79 22.79 -30.78 -10.39
CA ASN A 79 22.54 -29.35 -10.34
C ASN A 79 21.23 -28.99 -11.06
N ILE A 80 20.27 -28.42 -10.32
CA ILE A 80 18.88 -28.18 -10.76
C ILE A 80 18.77 -27.43 -12.10
N PRO A 81 19.54 -26.35 -12.38
CA PRO A 81 19.45 -25.60 -13.63
C PRO A 81 19.78 -26.40 -14.89
N ARG A 82 20.35 -27.61 -14.78
CA ARG A 82 20.57 -28.51 -15.92
C ARG A 82 19.30 -29.18 -16.40
N TYR A 83 18.29 -29.28 -15.53
CA TYR A 83 17.08 -30.06 -15.76
C TYR A 83 15.81 -29.21 -15.77
N ILE A 84 15.83 -28.10 -15.03
CA ILE A 84 14.72 -27.16 -14.89
C ILE A 84 15.21 -25.78 -15.29
N ASP A 85 14.64 -25.24 -16.37
CA ASP A 85 14.84 -23.85 -16.75
C ASP A 85 13.85 -22.96 -15.98
N SER A 86 14.34 -22.34 -14.92
CA SER A 86 13.58 -21.39 -14.10
C SER A 86 13.73 -19.93 -14.59
N GLY A 87 14.35 -19.70 -15.75
CA GLY A 87 14.57 -18.36 -16.30
C GLY A 87 13.25 -17.63 -16.58
N GLU A 88 13.25 -16.31 -16.36
CA GLU A 88 12.16 -15.47 -16.86
C GLU A 88 12.41 -15.18 -18.34
N ALA A 89 11.36 -15.22 -19.16
CA ALA A 89 11.46 -14.84 -20.56
C ALA A 89 11.86 -13.36 -20.64
N GLU A 90 13.06 -13.09 -21.16
CA GLU A 90 13.52 -11.71 -21.32
C GLU A 90 12.62 -10.93 -22.26
N ASP A 91 12.37 -9.68 -21.87
CA ASP A 91 11.60 -8.76 -22.66
C ASP A 91 12.41 -8.30 -23.88
N ARG A 92 12.08 -8.89 -25.02
CA ARG A 92 12.79 -8.61 -26.27
C ARG A 92 12.45 -7.21 -26.76
N GLN A 93 13.42 -6.30 -26.62
CA GLN A 93 13.29 -4.95 -27.14
C GLN A 93 13.05 -4.93 -28.66
N ASP A 94 12.40 -3.87 -29.13
CA ASP A 94 11.99 -3.74 -30.53
C ASP A 94 12.57 -2.48 -31.15
N LEU A 95 13.36 -2.66 -32.21
CA LEU A 95 14.00 -1.55 -32.92
C LEU A 95 12.96 -0.65 -33.60
N GLY A 96 11.91 -1.21 -34.19
CA GLY A 96 10.89 -0.41 -34.87
C GLY A 96 10.05 0.41 -33.89
N GLY A 97 9.73 -0.16 -32.73
CA GLY A 97 9.10 0.55 -31.61
C GLY A 97 9.93 1.74 -31.15
N HIS A 98 11.23 1.57 -30.98
CA HIS A 98 12.14 2.67 -30.57
C HIS A 98 12.34 3.73 -31.65
N LEU A 99 12.40 3.35 -32.93
CA LEU A 99 12.65 4.30 -34.02
C LEU A 99 11.40 5.10 -34.41
N TYR A 100 10.22 4.49 -34.33
CA TYR A 100 8.99 5.05 -34.90
C TYR A 100 7.82 5.11 -33.90
N GLY A 101 8.06 4.79 -32.62
CA GLY A 101 7.03 4.72 -31.58
C GLY A 101 6.08 3.53 -31.74
N GLY A 102 5.27 3.26 -30.71
CA GLY A 102 4.24 2.23 -30.72
C GLY A 102 4.71 0.85 -30.26
N ILE A 103 3.78 0.12 -29.63
CA ILE A 103 4.03 -1.15 -28.95
C ILE A 103 3.94 -2.30 -29.96
N PRO A 104 4.94 -3.18 -30.06
CA PRO A 104 4.87 -4.37 -30.91
C PRO A 104 3.67 -5.26 -30.56
N ALA A 105 2.94 -5.73 -31.58
CA ALA A 105 1.78 -6.60 -31.38
C ALA A 105 2.11 -7.87 -30.57
N ARG A 106 3.32 -8.41 -30.75
CA ARG A 106 3.81 -9.58 -30.01
C ARG A 106 3.82 -9.37 -28.48
N ASP A 107 4.12 -8.17 -28.00
CA ASP A 107 4.24 -7.88 -26.56
C ASP A 107 2.86 -7.74 -25.93
N VAL A 108 1.90 -7.21 -26.70
CA VAL A 108 0.48 -7.22 -26.32
C VAL A 108 -0.08 -8.64 -26.39
N ASP A 109 0.26 -9.42 -27.40
CA ASP A 109 -0.18 -10.81 -27.54
C ASP A 109 0.41 -11.73 -26.46
N ALA A 110 1.59 -11.42 -25.90
CA ALA A 110 2.16 -12.13 -24.76
C ALA A 110 1.26 -12.06 -23.50
N LEU A 111 0.34 -11.09 -23.44
CA LEU A 111 -0.69 -10.97 -22.41
C LEU A 111 -1.95 -11.82 -22.70
N ALA A 112 -1.84 -12.83 -23.58
CA ALA A 112 -2.95 -13.68 -24.03
C ALA A 112 -3.81 -14.24 -22.90
N ALA A 113 -3.23 -14.62 -21.77
CA ALA A 113 -3.98 -15.11 -20.61
C ALA A 113 -5.02 -14.10 -20.12
N TYR A 114 -4.70 -12.79 -20.14
CA TYR A 114 -5.64 -11.74 -19.78
C TYR A 114 -6.74 -11.60 -20.83
N TRP A 115 -6.39 -11.65 -22.11
CA TRP A 115 -7.34 -11.46 -23.21
C TRP A 115 -8.32 -12.64 -23.37
N GLN A 116 -7.93 -13.84 -22.95
CA GLN A 116 -8.85 -14.98 -22.89
C GLN A 116 -9.98 -14.77 -21.88
N VAL A 117 -9.70 -14.06 -20.78
CA VAL A 117 -10.66 -13.77 -19.71
C VAL A 117 -11.37 -12.43 -19.93
N LEU A 118 -10.66 -11.46 -20.50
CA LEU A 118 -11.08 -10.06 -20.69
C LEU A 118 -11.01 -9.68 -22.19
N PRO A 119 -11.82 -10.30 -23.06
CA PRO A 119 -11.66 -10.21 -24.52
C PRO A 119 -11.88 -8.80 -25.09
N ASN A 120 -12.83 -8.04 -24.55
CA ASN A 120 -13.15 -6.70 -25.02
C ASN A 120 -12.21 -5.64 -24.41
N LEU A 121 -11.62 -5.93 -23.24
CA LEU A 121 -10.68 -5.00 -22.58
C LEU A 121 -9.45 -4.69 -23.47
N ARG A 122 -8.98 -5.66 -24.26
CA ARG A 122 -7.88 -5.43 -25.20
C ARG A 122 -8.18 -4.27 -26.15
N GLN A 123 -9.40 -4.21 -26.69
CA GLN A 123 -9.83 -3.17 -27.63
C GLN A 123 -10.11 -1.84 -26.93
N ALA A 124 -10.39 -1.84 -25.63
CA ALA A 124 -10.51 -0.62 -24.84
C ALA A 124 -9.14 0.01 -24.53
N LEU A 125 -8.08 -0.80 -24.41
CA LEU A 125 -6.74 -0.35 -24.07
C LEU A 125 -5.87 -0.03 -25.28
N PHE A 126 -6.04 -0.75 -26.40
CA PHE A 126 -5.13 -0.66 -27.55
C PHE A 126 -5.84 -0.44 -28.87
N THR A 127 -5.25 0.39 -29.73
CA THR A 127 -5.70 0.62 -31.11
C THR A 127 -4.56 0.34 -32.10
N PRO A 128 -4.84 -0.19 -33.30
CA PRO A 128 -3.81 -0.33 -34.33
C PRO A 128 -3.18 1.03 -34.69
N LEU A 129 -1.85 1.11 -34.66
CA LEU A 129 -1.10 2.31 -35.07
C LEU A 129 -0.54 2.16 -36.49
N ARG A 130 0.12 1.02 -36.76
CA ARG A 130 0.69 0.65 -38.06
C ARG A 130 0.82 -0.88 -38.14
N PRO A 131 1.12 -1.47 -39.32
CA PRO A 131 1.24 -2.93 -39.43
C PRO A 131 2.19 -3.53 -38.38
N GLY A 132 1.66 -4.36 -37.49
CA GLY A 132 2.41 -5.01 -36.41
C GLY A 132 2.61 -4.19 -35.13
N TYR A 133 2.06 -2.98 -35.01
CA TYR A 133 2.21 -2.12 -33.83
C TYR A 133 0.88 -1.50 -33.38
N LEU A 134 0.73 -1.34 -32.07
CA LEU A 134 -0.44 -0.78 -31.41
C LEU A 134 -0.04 0.48 -30.62
N ALA A 135 -1.01 1.37 -30.43
CA ALA A 135 -0.92 2.49 -29.50
C ALA A 135 -1.85 2.26 -28.31
N VAL A 136 -1.45 2.75 -27.14
CA VAL A 136 -2.33 2.78 -25.96
C VAL A 136 -3.34 3.92 -26.13
N GLN A 137 -4.63 3.61 -25.95
CA GLN A 137 -5.73 4.57 -26.13
C GLN A 137 -6.00 5.43 -24.89
N VAL A 138 -5.45 5.03 -23.75
CA VAL A 138 -5.68 5.67 -22.46
C VAL A 138 -4.36 6.20 -21.91
N ALA A 139 -4.42 7.36 -21.25
CA ALA A 139 -3.25 7.90 -20.57
C ALA A 139 -2.74 6.90 -19.51
N PRO A 140 -1.42 6.83 -19.22
CA PRO A 140 -0.85 5.89 -18.24
C PRO A 140 -1.56 5.89 -16.88
N ARG A 141 -1.95 7.07 -16.39
CA ARG A 141 -2.69 7.24 -15.12
C ARG A 141 -4.13 6.71 -15.15
N GLN A 142 -4.70 6.57 -16.34
CA GLN A 142 -6.08 6.11 -16.58
C GLN A 142 -6.16 4.61 -16.92
N VAL A 143 -5.03 3.93 -17.18
CA VAL A 143 -5.03 2.49 -17.51
C VAL A 143 -5.73 1.66 -16.41
N ARG A 144 -5.31 1.81 -15.15
CA ARG A 144 -5.91 1.07 -14.02
C ARG A 144 -7.39 1.42 -13.82
N PRO A 145 -7.80 2.70 -13.72
CA PRO A 145 -9.23 3.06 -13.67
C PRO A 145 -10.06 2.45 -14.80
N THR A 146 -9.56 2.48 -16.04
CA THR A 146 -10.23 1.89 -17.20
C THR A 146 -10.42 0.39 -17.04
N ILE A 147 -9.40 -0.35 -16.57
CA ILE A 147 -9.50 -1.79 -16.33
C ILE A 147 -10.56 -2.07 -15.24
N LEU A 148 -10.50 -1.37 -14.11
CA LEU A 148 -11.41 -1.60 -12.98
C LEU A 148 -12.87 -1.28 -13.32
N ALA A 149 -13.11 -0.30 -14.18
CA ALA A 149 -14.45 0.10 -14.62
C ALA A 149 -14.99 -0.76 -15.78
N HIS A 150 -14.17 -1.61 -16.39
CA HIS A 150 -14.54 -2.35 -17.58
C HIS A 150 -15.52 -3.50 -17.29
N PRO A 151 -16.57 -3.71 -18.12
CA PRO A 151 -17.55 -4.78 -17.92
C PRO A 151 -16.95 -6.19 -17.82
N ASP A 152 -15.97 -6.53 -18.67
CA ASP A 152 -15.27 -7.82 -18.59
C ASP A 152 -14.59 -8.02 -17.23
N PHE A 153 -13.98 -6.96 -16.66
CA PHE A 153 -13.32 -7.07 -15.36
C PHE A 153 -14.34 -7.19 -14.23
N ALA A 154 -15.48 -6.49 -14.33
CA ALA A 154 -16.59 -6.66 -13.40
C ALA A 154 -17.14 -8.10 -13.42
N ALA A 155 -17.27 -8.71 -14.60
CA ALA A 155 -17.68 -10.11 -14.77
C ALA A 155 -16.64 -11.07 -14.18
N PHE A 156 -15.35 -10.85 -14.46
CA PHE A 156 -14.27 -11.62 -13.87
C PHE A 156 -14.25 -11.52 -12.34
N ARG A 157 -14.45 -10.33 -11.77
CA ARG A 157 -14.54 -10.13 -10.32
C ARG A 157 -15.69 -10.93 -9.71
N ALA A 158 -16.85 -10.96 -10.36
CA ALA A 158 -17.98 -11.79 -9.91
C ALA A 158 -17.66 -13.30 -9.98
N GLN A 159 -17.01 -13.74 -11.07
CA GLN A 159 -16.56 -15.13 -11.23
C GLN A 159 -15.53 -15.53 -10.17
N ALA A 160 -14.55 -14.67 -9.90
CA ALA A 160 -13.53 -14.89 -8.88
C ALA A 160 -14.09 -14.88 -7.45
N ARG A 161 -15.24 -14.22 -7.24
CA ARG A 161 -15.91 -14.13 -5.94
C ARG A 161 -16.77 -15.35 -5.61
N ALA A 162 -17.40 -15.96 -6.61
CA ALA A 162 -18.33 -17.08 -6.42
C ALA A 162 -17.74 -18.29 -5.64
N PRO A 163 -16.48 -18.73 -5.87
CA PRO A 163 -15.88 -19.82 -5.09
C PRO A 163 -15.75 -19.50 -3.60
N PHE A 164 -15.39 -18.26 -3.26
CA PHE A 164 -15.32 -17.81 -1.88
C PHE A 164 -16.70 -17.76 -1.21
N ASP A 165 -17.73 -17.29 -1.92
CA ASP A 165 -19.10 -17.28 -1.37
C ASP A 165 -19.59 -18.70 -1.09
N ALA A 166 -19.28 -19.67 -1.97
CA ALA A 166 -19.60 -21.08 -1.75
C ALA A 166 -18.79 -21.70 -0.59
N TRP A 167 -17.51 -21.37 -0.49
CA TRP A 167 -16.64 -21.76 0.64
C TRP A 167 -17.19 -21.22 1.96
N ARG A 168 -17.54 -19.94 2.00
CA ARG A 168 -18.17 -19.27 3.14
C ARG A 168 -19.45 -19.99 3.56
N GLN A 169 -20.35 -20.27 2.62
CA GLN A 169 -21.60 -20.98 2.92
C GLN A 169 -21.37 -22.38 3.50
N THR A 170 -20.32 -23.07 3.02
CA THR A 170 -19.95 -24.41 3.49
C THR A 170 -19.42 -24.38 4.92
N HIS A 171 -18.52 -23.44 5.23
CA HIS A 171 -17.78 -23.45 6.50
C HIS A 171 -18.39 -22.57 7.60
N ARG A 172 -19.26 -21.62 7.26
CA ARG A 172 -19.90 -20.75 8.26
C ARG A 172 -20.59 -21.52 9.40
N PRO A 173 -21.41 -22.57 9.15
CA PRO A 173 -22.02 -23.33 10.25
C PRO A 173 -20.98 -23.95 11.19
N ARG A 174 -19.87 -24.45 10.64
CA ARG A 174 -18.78 -25.05 11.41
C ARG A 174 -18.05 -24.04 12.28
N LEU A 175 -17.82 -22.83 11.77
CA LEU A 175 -17.19 -21.72 12.49
C LEU A 175 -18.08 -21.19 13.62
N LEU A 176 -19.40 -21.14 13.42
CA LEU A 176 -20.34 -20.73 14.47
C LEU A 176 -20.44 -21.78 15.59
N ALA A 177 -20.27 -23.05 15.25
CA ALA A 177 -20.37 -24.18 16.19
C ALA A 177 -19.06 -24.51 16.92
N LEU A 178 -18.06 -23.61 16.91
CA LEU A 178 -16.79 -23.86 17.60
C LEU A 178 -17.00 -24.08 19.10
N SER A 179 -16.36 -25.12 19.64
CA SER A 179 -16.45 -25.51 21.04
C SER A 179 -15.15 -26.19 21.51
N GLY A 180 -14.89 -26.21 22.82
CA GLY A 180 -13.60 -26.63 23.40
C GLY A 180 -13.06 -28.04 23.03
N ASN A 181 -13.83 -28.89 22.34
CA ASN A 181 -13.36 -30.17 21.81
C ASN A 181 -12.71 -30.07 20.42
N ASP A 182 -12.74 -28.89 19.79
CA ASP A 182 -12.21 -28.70 18.46
C ASP A 182 -10.68 -28.57 18.44
N HIS A 183 -10.08 -28.94 17.31
CA HIS A 183 -8.64 -28.86 17.11
C HIS A 183 -8.30 -27.76 16.09
N PRO A 184 -7.73 -26.61 16.52
CA PRO A 184 -7.44 -25.47 15.64
C PRO A 184 -6.61 -25.84 14.40
N LYS A 185 -5.62 -26.73 14.57
CA LYS A 185 -4.76 -27.19 13.47
C LYS A 185 -5.50 -28.01 12.42
N LEU A 186 -6.51 -28.78 12.83
CA LEU A 186 -7.35 -29.53 11.89
C LEU A 186 -8.33 -28.57 11.19
N LEU A 187 -8.93 -27.65 11.96
CA LEU A 187 -9.83 -26.63 11.42
C LEU A 187 -9.16 -25.82 10.31
N ILE A 188 -8.01 -25.19 10.57
CA ILE A 188 -7.36 -24.34 9.55
C ILE A 188 -6.93 -25.16 8.32
N ARG A 189 -6.51 -26.41 8.52
CA ARG A 189 -6.17 -27.30 7.41
C ARG A 189 -7.37 -27.56 6.51
N GLU A 190 -8.51 -27.95 7.09
CA GLU A 190 -9.75 -28.18 6.34
C GLU A 190 -10.21 -26.92 5.58
N LEU A 191 -10.17 -25.77 6.25
CA LEU A 191 -10.51 -24.48 5.67
C LEU A 191 -9.60 -24.12 4.49
N ALA A 192 -8.29 -24.27 4.66
CA ALA A 192 -7.30 -23.87 3.68
C ALA A 192 -7.20 -24.82 2.48
N ASP A 193 -7.26 -26.14 2.71
CA ASP A 193 -7.26 -27.14 1.65
C ASP A 193 -8.52 -27.02 0.77
N ASP A 194 -9.71 -26.80 1.36
CA ASP A 194 -10.94 -26.58 0.59
C ASP A 194 -10.92 -25.25 -0.18
N LEU A 195 -10.37 -24.19 0.40
CA LEU A 195 -10.22 -22.90 -0.30
C LEU A 195 -9.30 -23.06 -1.53
N LEU A 196 -8.15 -23.71 -1.35
CA LEU A 196 -7.19 -23.97 -2.42
C LEU A 196 -7.84 -24.80 -3.55
N ALA A 197 -8.55 -25.87 -3.20
CA ALA A 197 -9.22 -26.73 -4.17
C ALA A 197 -10.26 -25.98 -5.02
N ARG A 198 -11.05 -25.09 -4.40
CA ARG A 198 -12.09 -24.31 -5.10
C ARG A 198 -11.53 -23.30 -6.10
N TYR A 199 -10.31 -22.82 -5.87
CA TYR A 199 -9.67 -21.84 -6.73
C TYR A 199 -8.79 -22.46 -7.84
N ALA A 200 -8.56 -23.78 -7.82
CA ALA A 200 -7.69 -24.48 -8.77
C ALA A 200 -8.04 -24.25 -10.26
N GLY A 201 -9.31 -23.94 -10.56
CA GLY A 201 -9.80 -23.74 -11.93
C GLY A 201 -10.12 -22.30 -12.32
N ILE A 202 -9.80 -21.31 -11.47
CA ILE A 202 -10.13 -19.91 -11.77
C ILE A 202 -8.99 -19.26 -12.57
N PRO A 203 -9.24 -18.80 -13.80
CA PRO A 203 -8.21 -18.15 -14.61
C PRO A 203 -7.58 -16.93 -13.93
N LEU A 204 -6.31 -16.65 -14.23
CA LEU A 204 -5.53 -15.51 -13.73
C LEU A 204 -5.24 -15.46 -12.22
N LEU A 205 -5.88 -16.31 -11.41
CA LEU A 205 -5.61 -16.44 -9.99
C LEU A 205 -4.73 -17.66 -9.71
N ASP A 206 -3.72 -17.47 -8.85
CA ASP A 206 -2.96 -18.58 -8.28
C ASP A 206 -3.66 -19.03 -6.99
N PRO A 207 -4.15 -20.29 -6.89
CA PRO A 207 -4.78 -20.81 -5.67
C PRO A 207 -3.88 -20.69 -4.43
N TYR A 208 -2.56 -20.79 -4.62
CA TYR A 208 -1.57 -20.66 -3.54
C TYR A 208 -1.45 -19.22 -3.03
N ASP A 209 -1.75 -18.21 -3.85
CA ASP A 209 -1.82 -16.81 -3.40
C ASP A 209 -2.97 -16.62 -2.40
N LEU A 210 -4.16 -17.17 -2.68
CA LEU A 210 -5.32 -17.08 -1.77
C LEU A 210 -5.17 -17.95 -0.52
N TYR A 211 -4.58 -19.15 -0.66
CA TYR A 211 -4.17 -19.96 0.48
C TYR A 211 -3.29 -19.14 1.43
N GLN A 212 -2.29 -18.42 0.90
CA GLN A 212 -1.43 -17.57 1.73
C GLN A 212 -2.20 -16.46 2.45
N ARG A 213 -3.19 -15.84 1.80
CA ARG A 213 -4.02 -14.80 2.43
C ARG A 213 -4.75 -15.31 3.65
N LEU A 214 -5.37 -16.49 3.54
CA LEU A 214 -6.01 -17.15 4.67
C LEU A 214 -4.99 -17.47 5.76
N MET A 215 -3.83 -18.02 5.40
CA MET A 215 -2.82 -18.40 6.37
C MET A 215 -2.15 -17.22 7.08
N ASP A 216 -1.93 -16.11 6.38
CA ASP A 216 -1.46 -14.86 7.00
C ASP A 216 -2.51 -14.37 8.01
N TYR A 217 -3.79 -14.29 7.61
CA TYR A 217 -4.87 -13.87 8.52
C TYR A 217 -5.05 -14.82 9.71
N TRP A 218 -4.91 -16.13 9.48
CA TRP A 218 -4.91 -17.13 10.53
C TRP A 218 -3.81 -16.86 11.55
N ASN A 219 -2.57 -16.76 11.10
CA ASN A 219 -1.41 -16.57 11.96
C ASN A 219 -1.40 -15.22 12.68
N GLU A 220 -1.98 -14.18 12.08
CA GLU A 220 -1.97 -12.82 12.63
C GLU A 220 -3.17 -12.51 13.54
N THR A 221 -4.31 -13.19 13.37
CA THR A 221 -5.55 -12.83 14.09
C THR A 221 -6.42 -14.04 14.43
N MET A 222 -6.88 -14.78 13.43
CA MET A 222 -7.96 -15.77 13.64
C MET A 222 -7.52 -16.93 14.55
N GLN A 223 -6.24 -17.29 14.55
CA GLN A 223 -5.72 -18.34 15.41
C GLN A 223 -5.92 -18.00 16.89
N ASP A 224 -5.52 -16.80 17.31
CA ASP A 224 -5.60 -16.38 18.71
C ASP A 224 -7.07 -16.29 19.16
N ASP A 225 -7.94 -15.77 18.30
CA ASP A 225 -9.38 -15.75 18.54
C ASP A 225 -9.96 -17.16 18.73
N VAL A 226 -9.60 -18.10 17.86
CA VAL A 226 -10.05 -19.50 17.96
C VAL A 226 -9.56 -20.12 19.25
N TYR A 227 -8.27 -20.00 19.60
CA TYR A 227 -7.78 -20.53 20.87
C TYR A 227 -8.50 -19.92 22.08
N LEU A 228 -8.78 -18.63 22.05
CA LEU A 228 -9.51 -17.94 23.12
C LEU A 228 -10.94 -18.48 23.25
N ILE A 229 -11.68 -18.61 22.15
CA ILE A 229 -13.04 -19.17 22.14
C ILE A 229 -13.05 -20.62 22.66
N LEU A 230 -12.07 -21.43 22.28
CA LEU A 230 -11.99 -22.82 22.73
C LEU A 230 -11.66 -22.95 24.22
N ALA A 231 -10.87 -22.01 24.76
CA ALA A 231 -10.46 -22.01 26.16
C ALA A 231 -11.56 -21.47 27.10
N GLU A 232 -12.21 -20.37 26.70
CA GLU A 232 -13.10 -19.59 27.59
C GLU A 232 -14.58 -19.65 27.18
N GLY A 233 -14.88 -20.07 25.96
CA GLY A 233 -16.20 -19.99 25.36
C GLY A 233 -16.52 -18.59 24.82
N TRP A 234 -17.53 -18.51 23.95
CA TRP A 234 -17.89 -17.28 23.23
C TRP A 234 -18.18 -16.08 24.14
N GLN A 235 -18.95 -16.28 25.21
CA GLN A 235 -19.38 -15.22 26.12
C GLN A 235 -18.21 -14.59 26.88
N GLU A 236 -17.33 -15.40 27.48
CA GLU A 236 -16.20 -14.88 28.25
C GLU A 236 -15.12 -14.31 27.35
N ALA A 237 -14.83 -14.95 26.20
CA ALA A 237 -13.87 -14.46 25.22
C ALA A 237 -14.19 -13.04 24.68
N ALA A 238 -15.47 -12.68 24.63
CA ALA A 238 -15.93 -11.37 24.16
C ALA A 238 -15.88 -10.26 25.25
N ARG A 239 -15.60 -10.59 26.52
CA ARG A 239 -15.70 -9.61 27.60
C ARG A 239 -14.52 -8.64 27.62
N PRO A 240 -14.78 -7.35 27.87
CA PRO A 240 -13.74 -6.35 28.10
C PRO A 240 -12.79 -6.72 29.25
N ARG A 241 -11.51 -6.93 28.95
CA ARG A 241 -10.49 -7.21 29.96
C ARG A 241 -9.89 -5.91 30.51
N PRO A 242 -9.96 -5.64 31.82
CA PRO A 242 -9.35 -4.44 32.39
C PRO A 242 -7.82 -4.53 32.34
N LEU A 243 -7.17 -3.50 31.82
CA LEU A 243 -5.71 -3.36 31.86
C LEU A 243 -5.30 -2.78 33.21
N THR A 244 -4.71 -3.59 34.08
CA THR A 244 -4.06 -3.11 35.30
C THR A 244 -2.78 -2.35 34.96
N ALA A 245 -2.48 -1.29 35.72
CA ALA A 245 -1.20 -0.60 35.66
C ALA A 245 -0.08 -1.57 36.09
N GLY A 246 0.51 -2.28 35.13
CA GLY A 246 1.47 -3.37 35.35
C GLY A 246 1.12 -4.70 34.68
N GLY A 247 0.22 -4.73 33.68
CA GLY A 247 -0.09 -5.92 32.90
C GLY A 247 1.16 -6.64 32.37
N GLN A 248 1.09 -7.98 32.25
CA GLN A 248 2.18 -8.81 31.75
C GLN A 248 2.78 -8.17 30.49
N ASN A 249 4.06 -7.75 30.60
CA ASN A 249 4.90 -7.13 29.57
C ASN A 249 4.77 -5.63 29.26
N GLY A 250 3.89 -4.84 29.90
CA GLY A 250 3.92 -3.37 29.79
C GLY A 250 3.81 -2.76 28.37
N LYS A 251 3.38 -3.55 27.37
CA LYS A 251 3.35 -3.19 25.95
C LYS A 251 1.96 -3.15 25.31
N GLU A 252 0.91 -3.56 26.02
CA GLU A 252 -0.45 -3.57 25.47
C GLU A 252 -1.08 -2.18 25.51
N SER A 253 -1.50 -1.68 24.35
CA SER A 253 -2.30 -0.46 24.24
C SER A 253 -3.78 -0.77 24.49
N PRO A 254 -4.51 0.13 25.19
CA PRO A 254 -5.94 -0.03 25.38
C PRO A 254 -6.69 0.11 24.06
N ASP A 255 -7.73 -0.70 23.86
CA ASP A 255 -8.67 -0.53 22.75
C ASP A 255 -9.80 0.43 23.13
N LEU A 256 -10.11 0.54 24.43
CA LEU A 256 -11.17 1.41 24.92
C LEU A 256 -10.79 2.04 26.27
N THR A 257 -11.16 3.30 26.48
CA THR A 257 -11.00 3.98 27.77
C THR A 257 -12.34 4.49 28.26
N VAL A 258 -12.81 3.97 29.40
CA VAL A 258 -14.07 4.38 30.02
C VAL A 258 -13.78 4.96 31.40
N GLY A 259 -14.06 6.25 31.55
CA GLY A 259 -13.69 7.01 32.75
C GLY A 259 -12.17 7.04 32.95
N LYS A 260 -11.68 6.42 34.04
CA LYS A 260 -10.24 6.30 34.36
C LYS A 260 -9.68 4.90 34.06
N LYS A 261 -10.53 3.96 33.64
CA LYS A 261 -10.15 2.57 33.40
C LYS A 261 -9.88 2.34 31.91
N LYS A 262 -8.89 1.50 31.65
CA LYS A 262 -8.43 1.10 30.33
C LYS A 262 -8.79 -0.36 30.11
N TYR A 263 -9.31 -0.69 28.94
CA TYR A 263 -9.75 -2.04 28.60
C TYR A 263 -9.10 -2.50 27.29
N LYS A 264 -8.82 -3.81 27.23
CA LYS A 264 -8.42 -4.54 26.03
C LYS A 264 -9.59 -5.41 25.60
N MET A 265 -9.84 -5.50 24.30
CA MET A 265 -10.81 -6.42 23.72
C MET A 265 -10.04 -7.48 22.95
N ASP A 266 -10.02 -8.70 23.49
CA ASP A 266 -9.20 -9.76 22.91
C ASP A 266 -9.89 -10.39 21.68
N LEU A 267 -11.22 -10.64 21.74
CA LEU A 267 -11.96 -11.23 20.63
C LEU A 267 -12.62 -10.21 19.67
N LEU A 268 -13.35 -9.24 20.21
CA LEU A 268 -14.20 -8.34 19.42
C LEU A 268 -13.67 -6.90 19.48
N PRO A 269 -13.09 -6.34 18.40
CA PRO A 269 -12.67 -4.95 18.38
C PRO A 269 -13.85 -3.96 18.55
N PRO A 270 -13.67 -2.82 19.26
CA PRO A 270 -14.71 -1.80 19.44
C PRO A 270 -15.32 -1.28 18.13
N ASP A 271 -14.51 -1.16 17.07
CA ASP A 271 -14.96 -0.70 15.76
C ASP A 271 -16.04 -1.59 15.14
N LEU A 272 -16.04 -2.90 15.42
CA LEU A 272 -17.09 -3.79 14.93
C LEU A 272 -18.43 -3.48 15.57
N LEU A 273 -18.44 -3.29 16.90
CA LEU A 273 -19.66 -2.92 17.63
C LEU A 273 -20.14 -1.53 17.21
N ALA A 274 -19.21 -0.59 17.01
CA ALA A 274 -19.53 0.75 16.54
C ALA A 274 -20.26 0.72 15.20
N ARG A 275 -19.71 -0.02 14.22
CA ARG A 275 -20.29 -0.16 12.87
C ARG A 275 -21.65 -0.85 12.89
N ARG A 276 -21.80 -1.89 13.71
CA ARG A 276 -23.02 -2.71 13.75
C ARG A 276 -24.17 -2.04 14.49
N PHE A 277 -23.89 -1.46 15.66
CA PHE A 277 -24.93 -1.01 16.60
C PHE A 277 -25.03 0.51 16.74
N PHE A 278 -24.01 1.26 16.31
CA PHE A 278 -23.97 2.70 16.47
C PHE A 278 -23.59 3.47 15.18
N PRO A 279 -24.14 3.12 14.00
CA PRO A 279 -23.80 3.77 12.73
C PRO A 279 -24.07 5.29 12.76
N ASP A 280 -25.17 5.72 13.39
CA ASP A 280 -25.49 7.16 13.50
C ASP A 280 -24.47 7.93 14.35
N ARG A 281 -23.91 7.28 15.38
CA ARG A 281 -22.87 7.90 16.22
C ARG A 281 -21.53 7.97 15.48
N LEU A 282 -21.22 6.96 14.67
CA LEU A 282 -20.04 6.98 13.79
C LEU A 282 -20.15 8.07 12.72
N ALA A 283 -21.33 8.21 12.08
CA ALA A 283 -21.57 9.29 11.12
C ALA A 283 -21.42 10.65 11.80
N ARG A 284 -22.01 10.83 12.99
CA ARG A 284 -21.86 12.07 13.76
C ARG A 284 -20.40 12.36 14.14
N LEU A 285 -19.61 11.34 14.47
CA LEU A 285 -18.19 11.50 14.75
C LEU A 285 -17.42 11.93 13.51
N ALA A 286 -17.71 11.35 12.34
CA ALA A 286 -17.10 11.75 11.09
C ALA A 286 -17.41 13.23 10.75
N ASP A 287 -18.66 13.66 10.94
CA ASP A 287 -19.04 15.08 10.75
C ASP A 287 -18.29 16.02 11.71
N LEU A 288 -18.17 15.63 12.98
CA LEU A 288 -17.45 16.42 13.98
C LEU A 288 -15.94 16.44 13.73
N GLN A 289 -15.37 15.35 13.23
CA GLN A 289 -13.98 15.25 12.82
C GLN A 289 -13.70 16.20 11.65
N ALA A 290 -14.54 16.14 10.60
CA ALA A 290 -14.42 17.04 9.45
C ALA A 290 -14.57 18.52 9.86
N ALA A 291 -15.47 18.83 10.80
CA ALA A 291 -15.61 20.18 11.33
C ALA A 291 -14.39 20.63 12.15
N ALA A 292 -13.79 19.73 12.94
CA ALA A 292 -12.58 20.02 13.70
C ALA A 292 -11.35 20.24 12.79
N GLU A 293 -11.21 19.43 11.75
CA GLU A 293 -10.18 19.59 10.71
C GLU A 293 -10.37 20.90 9.95
N THR A 294 -11.60 21.21 9.53
CA THR A 294 -11.92 22.50 8.88
C THR A 294 -11.53 23.68 9.76
N ALA A 295 -11.93 23.67 11.04
CA ALA A 295 -11.59 24.74 11.98
C ALA A 295 -10.08 24.83 12.28
N ALA A 296 -9.36 23.70 12.21
CA ALA A 296 -7.91 23.69 12.32
C ALA A 296 -7.25 24.31 11.08
N SER A 297 -7.64 23.91 9.88
CA SER A 297 -7.12 24.44 8.63
C SER A 297 -7.41 25.94 8.46
N GLU A 298 -8.61 26.41 8.85
CA GLU A 298 -8.93 27.85 8.84
C GLU A 298 -8.03 28.65 9.79
N LEU A 299 -7.74 28.10 10.98
CA LEU A 299 -6.83 28.75 11.93
C LEU A 299 -5.40 28.75 11.38
N ASP A 300 -4.92 27.62 10.87
CA ASP A 300 -3.55 27.49 10.37
C ASP A 300 -3.31 28.41 9.17
N ALA A 301 -4.24 28.44 8.20
CA ALA A 301 -4.16 29.36 7.06
C ALA A 301 -4.13 30.83 7.50
N PHE A 302 -4.98 31.22 8.46
CA PHE A 302 -5.01 32.58 8.99
C PHE A 302 -3.70 32.94 9.74
N VAL A 303 -3.13 32.00 10.48
CA VAL A 303 -1.86 32.22 11.19
C VAL A 303 -0.71 32.34 10.20
N GLU A 304 -0.62 31.48 9.20
CA GLU A 304 0.43 31.55 8.17
C GLU A 304 0.40 32.88 7.41
N GLU A 305 -0.79 33.35 7.01
CA GLU A 305 -0.95 34.62 6.29
C GLU A 305 -0.52 35.85 7.11
N HIS A 306 -0.74 35.85 8.43
CA HIS A 306 -0.54 37.03 9.27
C HIS A 306 0.64 36.95 10.25
N SER A 307 1.45 35.89 10.23
CA SER A 307 2.56 35.68 11.18
C SER A 307 3.96 36.05 10.65
N GLY A 308 4.09 36.49 9.39
CA GLY A 308 5.36 36.95 8.82
C GLY A 308 5.92 38.22 9.47
N ASP A 309 7.15 38.62 9.12
CA ASP A 309 7.86 39.74 9.77
C ASP A 309 7.13 41.11 9.70
N GLU A 310 6.23 41.30 8.72
CA GLU A 310 5.33 42.45 8.59
C GLU A 310 3.85 42.12 8.88
N GLY A 311 3.58 40.94 9.43
CA GLY A 311 2.26 40.40 9.64
C GLY A 311 1.56 40.93 10.90
N LEU A 312 0.24 41.06 10.84
CA LEU A 312 -0.61 41.58 11.92
C LEU A 312 -0.63 40.70 13.20
N LEU A 313 -0.03 39.51 13.19
CA LEU A 313 0.12 38.63 14.35
C LEU A 313 1.56 38.49 14.83
N ALA A 314 2.55 39.10 14.15
CA ALA A 314 3.98 38.93 14.44
C ALA A 314 4.30 39.29 15.91
N ASP A 315 3.80 40.43 16.37
CA ASP A 315 4.02 40.93 17.74
C ASP A 315 3.26 40.14 18.82
N ALA A 316 2.35 39.23 18.43
CA ALA A 316 1.62 38.36 19.34
C ALA A 316 2.20 36.93 19.42
N LEU A 317 3.29 36.65 18.69
CA LEU A 317 4.01 35.39 18.80
C LEU A 317 4.76 35.32 20.13
N THR A 318 4.75 34.13 20.74
CA THR A 318 5.63 33.86 21.88
C THR A 318 7.08 33.79 21.43
N GLY A 319 8.06 33.89 22.34
CA GLY A 319 9.49 33.74 22.03
C GLY A 319 9.90 32.39 21.42
N ALA A 320 8.97 31.45 21.30
CA ALA A 320 9.12 30.18 20.58
C ALA A 320 8.37 30.14 19.23
N GLY A 321 7.94 31.29 18.70
CA GLY A 321 7.22 31.41 17.44
C GLY A 321 5.78 30.84 17.44
N LYS A 322 5.18 30.62 18.62
CA LYS A 322 3.83 30.04 18.74
C LYS A 322 2.79 31.07 19.15
N LEU A 323 1.62 31.01 18.51
CA LEU A 323 0.44 31.77 18.90
C LEU A 323 -0.33 31.06 20.03
N THR A 324 -0.71 31.79 21.08
CA THR A 324 -1.53 31.25 22.17
C THR A 324 -2.63 32.23 22.54
N LYS A 325 -3.74 31.74 23.12
CA LYS A 325 -4.77 32.64 23.66
C LYS A 325 -4.20 33.66 24.66
N LYS A 326 -3.15 33.28 25.41
CA LYS A 326 -2.49 34.18 26.36
C LYS A 326 -1.70 35.29 25.65
N SER A 327 -0.94 34.95 24.61
CA SER A 327 -0.13 35.93 23.88
C SER A 327 -1.00 36.91 23.09
N LEU A 328 -2.08 36.43 22.45
CA LEU A 328 -3.08 37.27 21.79
C LEU A 328 -3.73 38.28 22.75
N ASN A 329 -4.17 37.83 23.92
CA ASN A 329 -4.80 38.71 24.92
C ASN A 329 -3.81 39.70 25.55
N ALA A 330 -2.53 39.34 25.69
CA ALA A 330 -1.50 40.25 26.15
C ALA A 330 -1.31 41.39 25.13
N ARG A 331 -1.17 41.05 23.85
CA ARG A 331 -1.01 42.05 22.79
C ARG A 331 -2.22 42.96 22.63
N LEU A 332 -3.43 42.40 22.65
CA LEU A 332 -4.68 43.18 22.64
C LEU A 332 -4.76 44.21 23.77
N LYS A 333 -4.15 43.93 24.94
CA LYS A 333 -4.11 44.85 26.08
C LYS A 333 -3.08 45.97 25.89
N GLU A 334 -1.97 45.69 25.21
CA GLU A 334 -0.92 46.67 24.92
C GLU A 334 -1.36 47.72 23.89
N ILE A 335 -2.09 47.29 22.86
CA ILE A 335 -2.59 48.15 21.78
C ILE A 335 -3.95 48.80 22.10
N TRP A 336 -4.52 48.52 23.29
CA TRP A 336 -5.86 48.94 23.65
C TRP A 336 -6.04 50.47 23.58
N GLY A 337 -7.06 50.90 22.82
CA GLY A 337 -7.42 52.31 22.67
C GLY A 337 -6.50 53.11 21.74
N ARG A 338 -5.62 52.46 20.97
CA ARG A 338 -4.75 53.09 19.98
C ARG A 338 -5.33 52.92 18.57
N PRO A 339 -5.79 53.99 17.89
CA PRO A 339 -6.40 53.90 16.56
C PRO A 339 -5.45 53.35 15.49
N ASP A 340 -4.15 53.61 15.64
CA ASP A 340 -3.11 53.22 14.69
C ASP A 340 -2.95 51.69 14.56
N PHE A 341 -3.52 50.91 15.49
CA PHE A 341 -3.45 49.45 15.54
C PHE A 341 -4.80 48.78 15.26
N ALA A 342 -5.76 49.47 14.65
CA ALA A 342 -7.11 48.94 14.44
C ALA A 342 -7.15 47.65 13.60
N GLU A 343 -6.30 47.54 12.57
CA GLU A 343 -6.19 46.33 11.73
C GLU A 343 -5.56 45.16 12.48
N GLU A 344 -4.53 45.44 13.29
CA GLU A 344 -3.90 44.45 14.19
C GLU A 344 -4.92 43.95 15.22
N GLU A 345 -5.66 44.87 15.86
CA GLU A 345 -6.71 44.51 16.81
C GLU A 345 -7.78 43.61 16.18
N ALA A 346 -8.19 43.89 14.94
CA ALA A 346 -9.14 43.08 14.21
C ALA A 346 -8.59 41.66 13.92
N ALA A 347 -7.33 41.56 13.49
CA ALA A 347 -6.67 40.29 13.22
C ALA A 347 -6.50 39.43 14.50
N LEU A 348 -6.07 40.05 15.61
CA LEU A 348 -5.93 39.38 16.91
C LEU A 348 -7.28 38.85 17.43
N ARG A 349 -8.36 39.63 17.27
CA ARG A 349 -9.73 39.20 17.61
C ARG A 349 -10.18 38.06 16.70
N ARG A 350 -9.91 38.11 15.40
CA ARG A 350 -10.23 37.03 14.46
C ARG A 350 -9.49 35.74 14.81
N ALA A 351 -8.19 35.82 15.13
CA ALA A 351 -7.42 34.68 15.62
C ALA A 351 -8.03 34.06 16.89
N LEU A 352 -8.45 34.89 17.86
CA LEU A 352 -9.13 34.40 19.07
C LEU A 352 -10.43 33.66 18.77
N VAL A 353 -11.23 34.16 17.82
CA VAL A 353 -12.47 33.49 17.37
C VAL A 353 -12.16 32.14 16.72
N LEU A 354 -11.18 32.07 15.81
CA LEU A 354 -10.77 30.82 15.17
C LEU A 354 -10.20 29.81 16.19
N MET A 355 -9.37 30.27 17.13
CA MET A 355 -8.88 29.43 18.24
C MET A 355 -10.00 28.91 19.13
N GLU A 356 -11.06 29.70 19.36
CA GLU A 356 -12.22 29.25 20.13
C GLU A 356 -13.07 28.26 19.32
N ALA A 357 -13.32 28.51 18.04
CA ALA A 357 -14.03 27.60 17.15
C ALA A 357 -13.35 26.23 17.08
N LYS A 358 -12.03 26.19 16.86
CA LYS A 358 -11.23 24.95 16.91
C LYS A 358 -11.35 24.25 18.26
N SER A 359 -11.19 24.99 19.36
CA SER A 359 -11.33 24.46 20.72
C SER A 359 -12.72 23.86 20.97
N GLN A 360 -13.79 24.49 20.47
CA GLN A 360 -15.16 23.98 20.60
C GLN A 360 -15.40 22.74 19.74
N ALA A 361 -14.91 22.72 18.51
CA ALA A 361 -14.98 21.55 17.63
C ALA A 361 -14.23 20.34 18.24
N ASP A 362 -12.99 20.55 18.72
CA ASP A 362 -12.20 19.52 19.40
C ASP A 362 -12.89 18.98 20.66
N LYS A 363 -13.55 19.86 21.44
CA LYS A 363 -14.33 19.45 22.62
C LYS A 363 -15.57 18.66 22.24
N ALA A 364 -16.29 19.07 21.20
CA ALA A 364 -17.48 18.37 20.72
C ALA A 364 -17.12 16.97 20.22
N LEU A 365 -16.06 16.85 19.41
CA LEU A 365 -15.51 15.59 18.95
C LEU A 365 -15.13 14.67 20.11
N LYS A 366 -14.33 15.16 21.08
CA LYS A 366 -13.94 14.37 22.27
C LYS A 366 -15.14 13.92 23.10
N THR A 367 -16.15 14.77 23.23
CA THR A 367 -17.37 14.45 23.98
C THR A 367 -18.18 13.36 23.27
N ALA A 368 -18.34 13.47 21.94
CA ALA A 368 -19.00 12.46 21.13
C ALA A 368 -18.23 11.12 21.15
N GLN A 369 -16.89 11.15 21.09
CA GLN A 369 -16.06 9.95 21.13
C GLN A 369 -16.24 9.23 22.46
N LYS A 370 -16.15 9.96 23.57
CA LYS A 370 -16.38 9.41 24.90
C LYS A 370 -17.77 8.80 25.04
N ALA A 371 -18.80 9.45 24.50
CA ALA A 371 -20.17 8.95 24.54
C ALA A 371 -20.34 7.68 23.68
N LEU A 372 -19.65 7.57 22.55
CA LEU A 372 -19.59 6.34 21.76
C LEU A 372 -18.87 5.24 22.53
N ASP A 373 -17.69 5.52 23.08
CA ASP A 373 -16.88 4.55 23.83
C ASP A 373 -17.67 3.96 25.02
N GLU A 374 -18.36 4.81 25.78
CA GLU A 374 -19.23 4.37 26.87
C GLU A 374 -20.38 3.49 26.38
N ALA A 375 -21.02 3.83 25.25
CA ALA A 375 -22.09 3.02 24.69
C ALA A 375 -21.61 1.68 24.15
N ILE A 376 -20.43 1.64 23.53
CA ILE A 376 -19.79 0.40 23.09
C ILE A 376 -19.48 -0.49 24.29
N PHE A 377 -18.90 0.08 25.35
CA PHE A 377 -18.57 -0.67 26.57
C PHE A 377 -19.80 -1.37 27.16
N TRP A 378 -20.90 -0.64 27.34
CA TRP A 378 -22.14 -1.23 27.85
C TRP A 378 -22.80 -2.20 26.87
N LYS A 379 -22.53 -2.07 25.57
CA LYS A 379 -23.06 -3.00 24.58
C LYS A 379 -22.44 -4.39 24.72
N TYR A 380 -21.16 -4.51 25.10
CA TYR A 380 -20.52 -5.82 25.33
C TYR A 380 -21.28 -6.68 26.36
N ASP A 381 -21.67 -6.09 27.49
CA ASP A 381 -22.43 -6.80 28.54
C ASP A 381 -23.82 -7.25 28.06
N ALA A 382 -24.35 -6.61 27.02
CA ALA A 382 -25.67 -6.89 26.46
C ALA A 382 -25.63 -7.77 25.19
N LEU A 383 -24.45 -8.27 24.78
CA LEU A 383 -24.34 -9.15 23.62
C LEU A 383 -24.82 -10.56 23.97
N SER A 384 -25.71 -11.09 23.13
CA SER A 384 -26.02 -12.53 23.17
C SER A 384 -24.88 -13.33 22.56
N GLU A 385 -24.81 -14.63 22.88
CA GLU A 385 -23.84 -15.53 22.22
C GLU A 385 -24.00 -15.54 20.70
N ALA A 386 -25.24 -15.49 20.20
CA ALA A 386 -25.52 -15.41 18.78
C ALA A 386 -24.99 -14.10 18.14
N ASP A 387 -25.07 -12.99 18.86
CA ASP A 387 -24.48 -11.72 18.41
C ASP A 387 -22.95 -11.83 18.33
N ILE A 388 -22.31 -12.39 19.36
CA ILE A 388 -20.86 -12.58 19.42
C ILE A 388 -20.38 -13.47 18.27
N GLN A 389 -21.06 -14.61 18.06
CA GLN A 389 -20.77 -15.53 16.97
C GLN A 389 -20.90 -14.85 15.60
N THR A 390 -21.97 -14.08 15.37
CA THR A 390 -22.18 -13.35 14.11
C THR A 390 -21.12 -12.28 13.90
N LEU A 391 -20.82 -11.48 14.93
CA LEU A 391 -19.80 -10.43 14.84
C LEU A 391 -18.40 -10.99 14.57
N THR A 392 -18.06 -12.11 15.22
CA THR A 392 -16.74 -12.74 15.08
C THR A 392 -16.63 -13.46 13.73
N VAL A 393 -17.61 -14.29 13.38
CA VAL A 393 -17.50 -15.12 12.18
C VAL A 393 -17.81 -14.31 10.92
N ASP A 394 -18.93 -13.60 10.86
CA ASP A 394 -19.31 -12.87 9.65
C ASP A 394 -18.60 -11.52 9.54
N ASP A 395 -18.69 -10.68 10.58
CA ASP A 395 -18.28 -9.27 10.48
C ASP A 395 -16.76 -9.07 10.72
N LYS A 396 -16.06 -10.04 11.34
CA LYS A 396 -14.60 -10.02 11.56
C LYS A 396 -13.88 -10.96 10.58
N TRP A 397 -14.04 -12.28 10.74
CA TRP A 397 -13.23 -13.27 10.02
C TRP A 397 -13.58 -13.35 8.54
N LEU A 398 -14.85 -13.61 8.21
CA LEU A 398 -15.27 -13.77 6.82
C LEU A 398 -15.20 -12.44 6.05
N ALA A 399 -15.52 -11.31 6.69
CA ALA A 399 -15.34 -9.99 6.09
C ALA A 399 -13.87 -9.66 5.77
N ALA A 400 -12.93 -10.03 6.65
CA ALA A 400 -11.50 -9.82 6.39
C ALA A 400 -11.00 -10.71 5.23
N LEU A 401 -11.39 -11.99 5.21
CA LEU A 401 -11.04 -12.90 4.14
C LEU A 401 -11.67 -12.49 2.79
N GLU A 402 -12.90 -12.00 2.83
CA GLU A 402 -13.59 -11.44 1.67
C GLU A 402 -12.85 -10.25 1.06
N ALA A 403 -12.41 -9.32 1.92
CA ALA A 403 -11.59 -8.20 1.52
C ALA A 403 -10.25 -8.68 0.91
N ALA A 404 -9.59 -9.66 1.54
CA ALA A 404 -8.34 -10.22 1.03
C ALA A 404 -8.48 -10.88 -0.35
N VAL A 405 -9.58 -11.60 -0.61
CA VAL A 405 -9.90 -12.15 -1.94
C VAL A 405 -10.12 -11.03 -2.95
N THR A 406 -10.87 -9.99 -2.56
CA THR A 406 -11.15 -8.83 -3.42
C THR A 406 -9.88 -8.10 -3.80
N GLU A 407 -8.98 -7.87 -2.83
CA GLU A 407 -7.67 -7.27 -3.07
C GLU A 407 -6.80 -8.08 -4.02
N GLU A 408 -6.87 -9.42 -3.96
CA GLU A 408 -6.07 -10.26 -4.85
C GLU A 408 -6.59 -10.26 -6.29
N VAL A 409 -7.91 -10.14 -6.47
CA VAL A 409 -8.51 -9.86 -7.77
C VAL A 409 -8.09 -8.49 -8.29
N GLU A 410 -8.10 -7.45 -7.45
CA GLU A 410 -7.64 -6.11 -7.86
C GLU A 410 -6.14 -6.06 -8.17
N ARG A 411 -5.35 -6.92 -7.53
CA ARG A 411 -3.92 -7.06 -7.83
C ARG A 411 -3.69 -7.53 -9.26
N ILE A 412 -4.58 -8.33 -9.84
CA ILE A 412 -4.52 -8.73 -11.26
C ILE A 412 -4.64 -7.50 -12.16
N ALA A 413 -5.62 -6.62 -11.89
CA ALA A 413 -5.76 -5.36 -12.61
C ALA A 413 -4.53 -4.46 -12.42
N GLN A 414 -3.95 -4.42 -11.23
CA GLN A 414 -2.72 -3.67 -10.96
C GLN A 414 -1.53 -4.19 -11.77
N ARG A 415 -1.32 -5.51 -11.81
CA ARG A 415 -0.24 -6.15 -12.57
C ARG A 415 -0.40 -5.88 -14.07
N LEU A 416 -1.63 -6.02 -14.60
CA LEU A 416 -1.92 -5.71 -15.99
C LEU A 416 -1.68 -4.23 -16.30
N ALA A 417 -2.19 -3.33 -15.46
CA ALA A 417 -2.02 -1.89 -15.65
C ALA A 417 -0.54 -1.49 -15.65
N ALA A 418 0.23 -1.98 -14.68
CA ALA A 418 1.67 -1.72 -14.60
C ALA A 418 2.38 -2.20 -15.87
N ARG A 419 2.02 -3.39 -16.37
CA ARG A 419 2.62 -3.95 -17.58
C ARG A 419 2.26 -3.17 -18.84
N VAL A 420 1.01 -2.73 -18.98
CA VAL A 420 0.58 -1.88 -20.10
C VAL A 420 1.27 -0.52 -20.05
N THR A 421 1.37 0.09 -18.87
CA THR A 421 2.09 1.36 -18.67
C THR A 421 3.58 1.21 -18.98
N GLU A 422 4.23 0.15 -18.53
CA GLU A 422 5.63 -0.14 -18.85
C GLU A 422 5.86 -0.23 -20.37
N LEU A 423 5.01 -0.96 -21.10
CA LEU A 423 5.08 -1.04 -22.55
C LEU A 423 4.83 0.30 -23.23
N ALA A 424 3.88 1.10 -22.70
CA ALA A 424 3.58 2.43 -23.21
C ALA A 424 4.76 3.37 -23.07
N GLU A 425 5.33 3.47 -21.86
CA GLU A 425 6.47 4.33 -21.54
C GLU A 425 7.72 3.91 -22.31
N ARG A 426 7.94 2.60 -22.47
CA ARG A 426 9.09 2.07 -23.20
C ARG A 426 9.17 2.53 -24.66
N TYR A 427 8.03 2.74 -25.31
CA TYR A 427 7.95 3.12 -26.73
C TYR A 427 7.24 4.45 -26.95
N ALA A 428 7.17 5.30 -25.90
CA ALA A 428 6.49 6.59 -25.92
C ALA A 428 7.24 7.62 -26.77
N ASP A 429 8.56 7.70 -26.57
CA ASP A 429 9.42 8.71 -27.19
C ASP A 429 10.33 8.05 -28.24
N PRO A 430 10.04 8.22 -29.54
CA PRO A 430 10.88 7.66 -30.59
C PRO A 430 12.26 8.32 -30.63
N LEU A 431 13.29 7.57 -30.99
CA LEU A 431 14.67 8.07 -31.08
C LEU A 431 14.80 9.40 -31.85
N PRO A 432 14.14 9.62 -33.01
CA PRO A 432 14.23 10.91 -33.70
C PRO A 432 13.68 12.10 -32.90
N GLN A 433 12.66 11.87 -32.07
CA GLN A 433 12.12 12.91 -31.19
C GLN A 433 13.09 13.23 -30.05
N ILE A 434 13.67 12.20 -29.44
CA ILE A 434 14.71 12.36 -28.41
C ILE A 434 15.92 13.11 -28.99
N GLU A 435 16.36 12.76 -30.20
CA GLU A 435 17.45 13.44 -30.89
C GLU A 435 17.14 14.93 -31.14
N GLN A 436 15.91 15.25 -31.52
CA GLN A 436 15.45 16.63 -31.69
C GLN A 436 15.41 17.39 -30.36
N GLU A 437 14.83 16.80 -29.31
CA GLU A 437 14.78 17.42 -27.97
C GLU A 437 16.18 17.68 -27.41
N VAL A 438 17.11 16.73 -27.61
CA VAL A 438 18.52 16.91 -27.25
C VAL A 438 19.16 18.05 -28.05
N ALA A 439 18.86 18.17 -29.35
CA ALA A 439 19.34 19.27 -30.17
C ALA A 439 18.80 20.63 -29.69
N ASP A 440 17.51 20.71 -29.37
CA ASP A 440 16.85 21.93 -28.89
C ASP A 440 17.37 22.35 -27.51
N LEU A 441 17.51 21.39 -26.58
CA LEU A 441 18.08 21.65 -25.26
C LEU A 441 19.55 22.07 -25.35
N ARG A 442 20.33 21.47 -26.26
CA ARG A 442 21.72 21.91 -26.51
C ARG A 442 21.78 23.35 -27.00
N ALA A 443 20.92 23.73 -27.94
CA ALA A 443 20.85 25.10 -28.44
C ALA A 443 20.46 26.09 -27.33
N SER A 444 19.51 25.73 -26.46
CA SER A 444 19.11 26.57 -25.31
C SER A 444 20.24 26.77 -24.30
N VAL A 445 21.01 25.72 -24.00
CA VAL A 445 22.18 25.81 -23.11
C VAL A 445 23.27 26.68 -23.72
N GLU A 446 23.53 26.54 -25.02
CA GLU A 446 24.50 27.37 -25.74
C GLU A 446 24.11 28.86 -25.70
N GLU A 447 22.83 29.17 -25.92
CA GLU A 447 22.30 30.53 -25.81
C GLU A 447 22.47 31.10 -24.39
N HIS A 448 22.19 30.32 -23.35
CA HIS A 448 22.38 30.74 -21.96
C HIS A 448 23.87 30.98 -21.63
N LEU A 449 24.78 30.12 -22.10
CA LEU A 449 26.21 30.32 -21.92
C LEU A 449 26.70 31.58 -22.63
N GLN A 450 26.22 31.85 -23.85
CA GLN A 450 26.55 33.06 -24.58
C GLN A 450 26.08 34.31 -23.82
N LYS A 451 24.83 34.32 -23.32
CA LYS A 451 24.30 35.42 -22.50
C LYS A 451 25.13 35.68 -21.24
N ILE A 452 25.61 34.63 -20.56
CA ILE A 452 26.49 34.75 -19.39
C ILE A 452 27.83 35.36 -19.80
N MET A 453 28.41 34.90 -20.90
CA MET A 453 29.70 35.39 -21.40
C MET A 453 29.60 36.86 -21.85
N ASP A 454 28.55 37.23 -22.57
CA ASP A 454 28.28 38.61 -23.00
C ASP A 454 28.11 39.54 -21.79
N ARG A 455 27.37 39.08 -20.76
CA ARG A 455 27.22 39.83 -19.50
C ARG A 455 28.57 40.00 -18.78
N ALA A 456 29.38 38.95 -18.71
CA ALA A 456 30.71 39.04 -18.10
C ALA A 456 31.66 39.99 -18.85
N ILE A 457 31.55 40.07 -20.18
CA ILE A 457 32.30 41.03 -21.01
C ILE A 457 31.83 42.46 -20.72
N VAL A 458 30.52 42.70 -20.64
CA VAL A 458 29.96 44.01 -20.31
C VAL A 458 30.35 44.44 -18.89
N ASP A 459 30.23 43.55 -17.91
CA ASP A 459 30.62 43.82 -16.52
C ASP A 459 32.12 44.17 -16.43
N ARG A 460 32.97 43.46 -17.17
CA ARG A 460 34.41 43.77 -17.26
C ARG A 460 34.66 45.12 -17.92
N ALA A 461 33.96 45.45 -19.00
CA ALA A 461 34.08 46.75 -19.67
C ALA A 461 33.63 47.92 -18.79
N ILE A 462 32.59 47.73 -17.96
CA ILE A 462 32.14 48.72 -16.96
C ILE A 462 33.22 48.94 -15.90
N VAL A 463 33.82 47.87 -15.38
CA VAL A 463 34.91 47.95 -14.41
C VAL A 463 36.12 48.65 -15.00
N ASP A 464 36.54 48.27 -16.21
CA ASP A 464 37.67 48.88 -16.90
C ASP A 464 37.43 50.38 -17.15
N ARG A 465 36.20 50.77 -17.52
CA ARG A 465 35.82 52.19 -17.69
C ARG A 465 35.81 52.95 -16.38
N ALA A 466 35.30 52.36 -15.29
CA ALA A 466 35.32 52.99 -13.97
C ALA A 466 36.76 53.20 -13.44
N ILE A 467 37.69 52.30 -13.78
CA ILE A 467 39.12 52.45 -13.46
C ILE A 467 39.72 53.63 -14.23
N VAL A 468 39.42 53.76 -15.52
CA VAL A 468 39.89 54.87 -16.36
C VAL A 468 39.32 56.21 -15.89
N ASP A 469 38.01 56.29 -15.65
CA ASP A 469 37.35 57.51 -15.18
C ASP A 469 37.93 57.96 -13.82
N ARG A 470 38.23 57.01 -12.93
CA ARG A 470 38.90 57.32 -11.65
C ARG A 470 40.33 57.82 -11.82
N ALA A 471 41.10 57.23 -12.74
CA ALA A 471 42.45 57.68 -13.04
C ALA A 471 42.47 59.11 -13.64
N ILE A 472 41.45 59.46 -14.43
CA ILE A 472 41.29 60.82 -14.97
C ILE A 472 40.98 61.81 -13.84
N VAL A 473 40.04 61.48 -12.94
CA VAL A 473 39.71 62.34 -11.78
C VAL A 473 40.91 62.52 -10.85
N ASP A 474 41.68 61.46 -10.60
CA ASP A 474 42.89 61.53 -9.79
C ASP A 474 43.97 62.42 -10.47
N SER A 475 44.08 62.39 -11.80
CA SER A 475 44.98 63.26 -12.58
C SER A 475 44.55 64.73 -12.57
N GLU A 476 43.25 65.02 -12.72
CA GLU A 476 42.72 66.39 -12.67
C GLU A 476 42.85 67.00 -11.26
N ALA A 477 42.72 66.17 -10.21
CA ALA A 477 42.97 66.59 -8.83
C ALA A 477 44.46 66.93 -8.57
N GLU A 478 45.40 66.24 -9.21
CA GLU A 478 46.83 66.55 -9.13
C GLU A 478 47.21 67.83 -9.92
N GLU A 479 46.54 68.12 -11.04
CA GLU A 479 46.75 69.36 -11.80
C GLU A 479 46.14 70.59 -11.10
N GLY A 480 45.03 70.45 -10.39
CA GLY A 480 44.42 71.54 -9.61
C GLY A 480 45.15 71.90 -8.31
N ALA A 481 46.08 71.05 -7.84
CA ALA A 481 46.85 71.23 -6.62
C ALA A 481 48.27 71.79 -6.85
N LYS A 482 48.66 72.05 -8.10
CA LYS A 482 49.89 72.75 -8.51
C LYS A 482 49.58 74.17 -8.93
#